data_AF-A0A6G0XKW8-F1
#
_entry.id   AF-A0A6G0XKW8-F1
#
_cell.length_a   1.000
_cell.length_b   1.000
_cell.length_c   1.000
_cell.angle_alpha   90.00
_cell.angle_beta   90.00
_cell.angle_gamma   90.00
#
_symmetry.space_group_name_H-M   'P 1'
#
loop_
_entity.id
_entity.type
_entity.pdbx_description
1 polymer ?
#
loop_
_entity_poly.entity_id
_entity_poly.type
_entity_poly.pdbx_seq_one_letter_code
_entity_poly.pdbx_strand_id
1 'polypeptide(L)'
;MATAAPTATTTEGDYLLRFWDAHGATFMRWFLGLPYAGQLSMLRNASPDIPLAPPTEELKATDLLTPELTLSTLLADEGKPLVRLLCNRARFDCAAEDLAYLKALRAKNRMPTFSGNTFDTVALAFIDPKDPEQQIQSLLPSVAPEILESYKAKIQDNVLIEADVWLTLQMRQQMLLTFLANIAHTFEQVFFQPQGPIEAKMGCRTCGASTQADKKPLLKCPCEAALYCCKQHQTDDWPAHKGACKTIRQRRAELDGVNGATQP
;
A
#
# COMPACT_ATOMS: atom_id res chain seq x y z
N MET A 1 9.02 -6.64 -43.33
CA MET A 1 8.96 -7.06 -41.91
C MET A 1 8.82 -5.79 -41.08
N ALA A 2 7.63 -5.55 -40.52
CA ALA A 2 7.40 -4.37 -39.68
C ALA A 2 8.00 -4.64 -38.30
N THR A 3 9.00 -3.85 -37.92
CA THR A 3 9.56 -3.80 -36.57
C THR A 3 8.49 -3.23 -35.63
N ALA A 4 7.92 -4.10 -34.78
CA ALA A 4 7.05 -3.67 -33.70
C ALA A 4 7.85 -2.74 -32.78
N ALA A 5 7.35 -1.53 -32.55
CA ALA A 5 7.92 -0.62 -31.57
C ALA A 5 7.85 -1.26 -30.17
N PRO A 6 8.90 -1.11 -29.34
CA PRO A 6 8.85 -1.63 -27.97
C PRO A 6 7.70 -0.94 -27.23
N THR A 7 6.74 -1.73 -26.78
CA THR A 7 5.71 -1.27 -25.84
C THR A 7 6.44 -0.85 -24.56
N ALA A 8 6.49 0.45 -24.31
CA ALA A 8 7.02 0.99 -23.06
C ALA A 8 6.27 0.32 -21.90
N THR A 9 7.01 -0.37 -21.04
CA THR A 9 6.46 -0.94 -19.80
C THR A 9 6.09 0.20 -18.88
N THR A 10 4.80 0.47 -18.74
CA THR A 10 4.25 1.45 -17.79
C THR A 10 4.72 1.10 -16.38
N THR A 11 5.35 2.04 -15.68
CA THR A 11 5.75 1.83 -14.28
C THR A 11 4.54 1.90 -13.34
N GLU A 12 4.67 1.38 -12.12
CA GLU A 12 3.60 1.51 -11.12
C GLU A 12 3.28 2.98 -10.80
N GLY A 13 4.28 3.85 -10.82
CA GLY A 13 4.10 5.30 -10.67
C GLY A 13 3.24 5.89 -11.79
N ASP A 14 3.55 5.56 -13.05
CA ASP A 14 2.78 6.02 -14.21
C ASP A 14 1.34 5.49 -14.18
N TYR A 15 1.17 4.22 -13.79
CA TYR A 15 -0.15 3.62 -13.61
C TYR A 15 -0.95 4.35 -12.54
N LEU A 16 -0.37 4.62 -11.38
CA LEU A 16 -1.02 5.33 -10.27
C LEU A 16 -1.38 6.77 -10.63
N LEU A 17 -0.51 7.49 -11.33
CA LEU A 17 -0.80 8.84 -11.83
C LEU A 17 -2.02 8.82 -12.75
N ARG A 18 -2.02 7.94 -13.76
CA ARG A 18 -3.14 7.78 -14.70
C ARG A 18 -4.43 7.41 -13.98
N PHE A 19 -4.37 6.44 -13.06
CA PHE A 19 -5.49 6.04 -12.23
C PHE A 19 -6.04 7.22 -11.45
N TRP A 20 -5.17 7.97 -10.77
CA TRP A 20 -5.59 9.05 -9.89
C TRP A 20 -6.23 10.20 -10.66
N ASP A 21 -5.70 10.54 -11.83
CA ASP A 21 -6.28 11.58 -12.68
C ASP A 21 -7.63 11.16 -13.28
N ALA A 22 -7.80 9.89 -13.63
CA ALA A 22 -9.07 9.38 -14.18
C ALA A 22 -10.13 9.10 -13.10
N HIS A 23 -9.71 8.62 -11.93
CA HIS A 23 -10.60 7.98 -10.97
C HIS A 23 -10.45 8.47 -9.52
N GLY A 24 -9.44 9.30 -9.20
CA GLY A 24 -9.11 9.68 -7.83
C GLY A 24 -10.28 10.31 -7.05
N ALA A 25 -11.05 11.21 -7.68
CA ALA A 25 -12.22 11.82 -7.04
C ALA A 25 -13.34 10.80 -6.74
N THR A 26 -13.59 9.87 -7.66
CA THR A 26 -14.58 8.80 -7.49
C THR A 26 -14.13 7.80 -6.45
N PHE A 27 -12.87 7.35 -6.52
CA PHE A 27 -12.23 6.48 -5.55
C PHE A 27 -12.33 7.06 -4.15
N MET A 28 -11.96 8.34 -3.96
CA MET A 28 -12.01 9.00 -2.65
C MET A 28 -13.42 9.02 -2.07
N ARG A 29 -14.42 9.46 -2.84
CA ARG A 29 -15.81 9.51 -2.37
C ARG A 29 -16.34 8.12 -2.04
N TRP A 30 -16.03 7.14 -2.87
CA TRP A 30 -16.44 5.76 -2.65
C TRP A 30 -15.77 5.18 -1.40
N PHE A 31 -14.43 5.19 -1.33
CA PHE A 31 -13.66 4.57 -0.25
C PHE A 31 -13.99 5.20 1.11
N LEU A 32 -14.05 6.53 1.19
CA LEU A 32 -14.43 7.22 2.43
C LEU A 32 -15.92 7.06 2.78
N GLY A 33 -16.77 6.75 1.79
CA GLY A 33 -18.17 6.42 1.99
C GLY A 33 -18.42 4.99 2.49
N LEU A 34 -17.43 4.09 2.35
CA LEU A 34 -17.54 2.71 2.80
C LEU A 34 -17.63 2.64 4.33
N PRO A 35 -18.43 1.72 4.89
CA PRO A 35 -18.27 1.31 6.28
C PRO A 35 -16.85 0.79 6.53
N TYR A 36 -16.37 0.90 7.78
CA TYR A 36 -15.04 0.39 8.17
C TYR A 36 -14.76 -1.04 7.68
N ALA A 37 -15.75 -1.93 7.72
CA ALA A 37 -15.62 -3.30 7.22
C ALA A 37 -15.31 -3.37 5.71
N GLY A 38 -15.88 -2.47 4.91
CA GLY A 38 -15.61 -2.37 3.48
C GLY A 38 -14.21 -1.82 3.21
N GLN A 39 -13.80 -0.77 3.93
CA GLN A 39 -12.45 -0.23 3.84
C GLN A 39 -11.40 -1.28 4.21
N LEU A 40 -11.60 -2.00 5.31
CA LEU A 40 -10.76 -3.10 5.76
C LEU A 40 -10.69 -4.24 4.72
N SER A 41 -11.84 -4.64 4.16
CA SER A 41 -11.88 -5.68 3.13
C SER A 41 -11.07 -5.28 1.91
N MET A 42 -11.14 -4.01 1.49
CA MET A 42 -10.36 -3.52 0.36
C MET A 42 -8.85 -3.61 0.64
N LEU A 43 -8.41 -3.15 1.80
CA LEU A 43 -6.99 -3.18 2.17
C LEU A 43 -6.44 -4.61 2.23
N ARG A 44 -7.22 -5.56 2.78
CA ARG A 44 -6.83 -6.97 2.85
C ARG A 44 -6.85 -7.68 1.50
N ASN A 45 -7.71 -7.25 0.57
CA ASN A 45 -7.68 -7.79 -0.79
C ASN A 45 -6.42 -7.34 -1.54
N ALA A 46 -5.96 -6.11 -1.32
CA ALA A 46 -4.73 -5.61 -1.94
C ALA A 46 -3.45 -6.14 -1.27
N SER A 47 -3.50 -6.42 0.03
CA SER A 47 -2.39 -7.01 0.79
C SER A 47 -2.94 -7.86 1.95
N PRO A 48 -3.10 -9.19 1.76
CA PRO A 48 -3.66 -10.08 2.78
C PRO A 48 -2.89 -10.08 4.10
N ASP A 49 -1.56 -9.95 4.02
CA ASP A 49 -0.64 -10.00 5.16
C ASP A 49 -0.34 -8.63 5.78
N ILE A 50 -1.15 -7.61 5.48
CA ILE A 50 -0.93 -6.27 6.04
C ILE A 50 -1.05 -6.29 7.58
N PRO A 51 -0.05 -5.76 8.32
CA PRO A 51 -0.09 -5.72 9.78
C PRO A 51 -1.29 -4.95 10.31
N LEU A 52 -1.86 -5.40 11.43
CA LEU A 52 -3.00 -4.75 12.08
C LEU A 52 -2.61 -3.39 12.68
N ALA A 53 -1.48 -3.34 13.37
CA ALA A 53 -0.97 -2.18 14.07
C ALA A 53 0.57 -2.20 14.05
N PRO A 54 1.23 -1.06 14.35
CA PRO A 54 2.68 -1.04 14.53
C PRO A 54 3.12 -2.05 15.59
N PRO A 55 4.21 -2.79 15.36
CA PRO A 55 4.76 -3.73 16.35
C PRO A 55 5.16 -2.99 17.65
N THR A 56 4.87 -3.62 18.79
CA THR A 56 5.21 -3.11 20.13
C THR A 56 6.52 -3.67 20.68
N GLU A 57 7.08 -4.69 20.04
CA GLU A 57 8.25 -5.42 20.52
C GLU A 57 9.41 -5.30 19.51
N GLU A 58 9.76 -6.39 18.84
CA GLU A 58 10.85 -6.48 17.88
C GLU A 58 10.42 -5.92 16.53
N LEU A 59 11.16 -4.90 16.06
CA LEU A 59 10.93 -4.27 14.77
C LEU A 59 11.62 -5.06 13.67
N LYS A 60 10.85 -5.54 12.70
CA LYS A 60 11.38 -6.16 11.49
C LYS A 60 11.78 -5.09 10.48
N ALA A 61 12.55 -5.51 9.47
CA ALA A 61 12.96 -4.63 8.39
C ALA A 61 11.76 -3.96 7.70
N THR A 62 10.65 -4.66 7.49
CA THR A 62 9.42 -4.14 6.89
C THR A 62 8.76 -3.04 7.73
N ASP A 63 8.82 -3.15 9.06
CA ASP A 63 8.23 -2.16 9.98
C ASP A 63 9.01 -0.84 9.96
N LEU A 64 10.31 -0.92 9.71
CA LEU A 64 11.19 0.23 9.53
C LEU A 64 11.14 0.76 8.09
N LEU A 65 10.92 -0.12 7.11
CA LEU A 65 10.93 0.28 5.72
C LEU A 65 9.63 0.96 5.30
N THR A 66 8.48 0.51 5.82
CA THR A 66 7.15 1.02 5.49
C THR A 66 6.25 1.11 6.74
N PRO A 67 6.60 1.94 7.75
CA PRO A 67 5.82 2.07 8.98
C PRO A 67 4.36 2.52 8.76
N GLU A 68 4.07 3.14 7.62
CA GLU A 68 2.73 3.58 7.24
C GLU A 68 1.80 2.43 6.83
N LEU A 69 2.34 1.27 6.44
CA LEU A 69 1.58 0.14 5.91
C LEU A 69 1.04 -0.76 7.04
N THR A 70 0.21 -0.18 7.91
CA THR A 70 -0.58 -0.93 8.89
C THR A 70 -2.05 -0.55 8.76
N LEU A 71 -2.94 -1.48 9.09
CA LEU A 71 -4.39 -1.24 9.03
C LEU A 71 -4.79 -0.09 9.96
N SER A 72 -4.25 -0.04 11.18
CA SER A 72 -4.54 1.05 12.12
C SER A 72 -4.12 2.41 11.58
N THR A 73 -2.97 2.49 10.90
CA THR A 73 -2.48 3.76 10.32
C THR A 73 -3.30 4.15 9.10
N LEU A 74 -3.56 3.22 8.17
CA LEU A 74 -4.26 3.50 6.92
C LEU A 74 -5.76 3.79 7.11
N LEU A 75 -6.38 3.15 8.11
CA LEU A 75 -7.80 3.31 8.43
C LEU A 75 -8.08 4.32 9.55
N ALA A 76 -7.04 4.95 10.12
CA ALA A 76 -7.23 6.08 11.03
C ALA A 76 -8.04 7.20 10.35
N ASP A 77 -8.72 8.02 11.14
CA ASP A 77 -9.56 9.12 10.66
C ASP A 77 -10.47 8.75 9.48
N GLU A 78 -11.12 7.58 9.57
CA GLU A 78 -12.06 7.05 8.57
C GLU A 78 -11.42 6.76 7.20
N GLY A 79 -10.13 6.40 7.16
CA GLY A 79 -9.43 6.01 5.93
C GLY A 79 -8.80 7.17 5.16
N LYS A 80 -8.85 8.40 5.69
CA LYS A 80 -8.19 9.57 5.10
C LYS A 80 -6.67 9.39 4.88
N PRO A 81 -5.91 8.73 5.78
CA PRO A 81 -4.49 8.49 5.58
C PRO A 81 -4.18 7.68 4.33
N LEU A 82 -4.96 6.62 4.02
CA LEU A 82 -4.80 5.86 2.78
C LEU A 82 -4.99 6.76 1.55
N VAL A 83 -6.06 7.55 1.52
CA VAL A 83 -6.36 8.45 0.40
C VAL A 83 -5.23 9.47 0.20
N ARG A 84 -4.71 10.04 1.29
CA ARG A 84 -3.58 10.97 1.23
C ARG A 84 -2.31 10.29 0.75
N LEU A 85 -2.01 9.08 1.23
CA LEU A 85 -0.86 8.32 0.79
C LEU A 85 -0.93 8.02 -0.71
N LEU A 86 -2.10 7.55 -1.19
CA LEU A 86 -2.34 7.28 -2.60
C LEU A 86 -2.21 8.55 -3.46
N CYS A 87 -2.84 9.65 -3.05
CA CYS A 87 -2.74 10.94 -3.73
C CYS A 87 -1.28 11.41 -3.82
N ASN A 88 -0.55 11.36 -2.71
CA ASN A 88 0.82 11.85 -2.66
C ASN A 88 1.74 11.04 -3.57
N ARG A 89 1.63 9.71 -3.49
CA ARG A 89 2.45 8.79 -4.29
C ARG A 89 2.10 8.82 -5.79
N ALA A 90 0.86 9.16 -6.13
CA ALA A 90 0.44 9.31 -7.52
C ALA A 90 0.89 10.65 -8.13
N ARG A 91 0.96 11.73 -7.36
CA ARG A 91 1.13 13.10 -7.90
C ARG A 91 2.46 13.77 -7.60
N PHE A 92 3.15 13.35 -6.55
CA PHE A 92 4.37 14.01 -6.10
C PHE A 92 5.54 13.05 -6.15
N ASP A 93 6.71 13.60 -6.47
CA ASP A 93 7.96 12.90 -6.26
C ASP A 93 8.26 12.86 -4.74
N CYS A 94 8.00 11.71 -4.13
CA CYS A 94 8.25 11.48 -2.71
C CYS A 94 9.69 11.01 -2.42
N ALA A 95 10.59 10.95 -3.41
CA ALA A 95 11.95 10.45 -3.23
C ALA A 95 12.75 11.27 -2.20
N ALA A 96 12.60 12.60 -2.20
CA ALA A 96 13.30 13.47 -1.25
C ALA A 96 12.87 13.22 0.20
N GLU A 97 11.57 13.04 0.45
CA GLU A 97 11.03 12.75 1.78
C GLU A 97 11.43 11.35 2.26
N ASP A 98 11.37 10.36 1.38
CA ASP A 98 11.82 9.00 1.70
C ASP A 98 13.32 8.96 1.96
N LEU A 99 14.13 9.68 1.18
CA LEU A 99 15.57 9.77 1.40
C LEU A 99 15.89 10.41 2.75
N ALA A 100 15.20 11.48 3.12
CA ALA A 100 15.35 12.12 4.43
C ALA A 100 14.99 11.16 5.57
N TYR A 101 13.90 10.41 5.42
CA TYR A 101 13.50 9.37 6.37
C TYR A 101 14.58 8.29 6.53
N LEU A 102 15.12 7.76 5.43
CA LEU A 102 16.12 6.71 5.45
C LEU A 102 17.47 7.20 6.01
N LYS A 103 17.89 8.43 5.69
CA LYS A 103 19.06 9.04 6.32
C LYS A 103 18.89 9.17 7.84
N ALA A 104 17.69 9.51 8.32
CA ALA A 104 17.41 9.56 9.75
C ALA A 104 17.46 8.17 10.41
N LEU A 105 17.03 7.10 9.72
CA LEU A 105 17.21 5.73 10.20
C LEU A 105 18.69 5.32 10.20
N ARG A 106 19.45 5.68 9.16
CA ARG A 106 20.88 5.37 9.02
C ARG A 106 21.69 6.02 10.15
N ALA A 107 21.43 7.30 10.43
CA ALA A 107 22.08 8.03 11.53
C ALA A 107 21.81 7.40 12.91
N LYS A 108 20.71 6.67 13.06
CA LYS A 108 20.35 5.94 14.29
C LYS A 108 20.80 4.48 14.29
N ASN A 109 21.52 4.02 13.27
CA ASN A 109 21.88 2.62 13.05
C ASN A 109 20.67 1.67 13.05
N ARG A 110 19.54 2.16 12.51
CA ARG A 110 18.26 1.43 12.44
C ARG A 110 17.78 1.20 11.00
N MET A 111 18.53 1.64 10.00
CA MET A 111 18.17 1.40 8.61
C MET A 111 18.45 -0.07 8.26
N PRO A 112 17.46 -0.82 7.76
CA PRO A 112 17.72 -2.15 7.21
C PRO A 112 18.73 -2.06 6.06
N THR A 113 19.66 -3.00 5.98
CA THR A 113 20.62 -3.10 4.87
C THR A 113 20.25 -4.26 3.97
N PHE A 114 20.16 -4.00 2.67
CA PHE A 114 19.76 -4.99 1.66
C PHE A 114 20.91 -5.47 0.78
N SER A 115 22.08 -4.83 0.88
CA SER A 115 23.29 -5.24 0.17
C SER A 115 23.97 -6.48 0.76
N GLY A 116 23.53 -6.94 1.94
CA GLY A 116 24.20 -8.01 2.68
C GLY A 116 25.65 -7.63 2.95
N ASN A 117 26.58 -8.45 2.47
CA ASN A 117 28.03 -8.26 2.64
C ASN A 117 28.69 -7.68 1.38
N THR A 118 27.90 -7.24 0.39
CA THR A 118 28.42 -6.83 -0.94
C THR A 118 29.40 -5.66 -0.83
N PHE A 119 29.18 -4.73 0.11
CA PHE A 119 30.01 -3.54 0.27
C PHE A 119 31.06 -3.64 1.39
N ASP A 120 31.20 -4.80 2.03
CA ASP A 120 32.14 -4.98 3.15
C ASP A 120 33.62 -4.82 2.73
N THR A 121 33.89 -4.99 1.43
CA THR A 121 35.25 -4.94 0.85
C THR A 121 35.63 -3.58 0.28
N VAL A 122 34.72 -2.62 0.29
CA VAL A 122 34.95 -1.27 -0.26
C VAL A 122 34.95 -0.22 0.85
N ALA A 123 35.68 0.87 0.64
CA ALA A 123 35.70 1.99 1.59
C ALA A 123 34.40 2.80 1.58
N LEU A 124 33.80 2.94 0.40
CA LEU A 124 32.56 3.68 0.19
C LEU A 124 31.90 3.21 -1.09
N ALA A 125 30.63 2.82 -1.03
CA ALA A 125 29.78 2.59 -2.19
C ALA A 125 28.73 3.70 -2.29
N PHE A 126 28.53 4.25 -3.49
CA PHE A 126 27.65 5.38 -3.72
C PHE A 126 27.04 5.36 -5.12
N ILE A 127 26.04 6.20 -5.32
CA ILE A 127 25.40 6.46 -6.60
C ILE A 127 25.30 7.97 -6.83
N ASP A 128 25.44 8.39 -8.09
CA ASP A 128 25.04 9.72 -8.53
C ASP A 128 23.59 9.65 -9.01
N PRO A 129 22.62 10.33 -8.36
CA PRO A 129 21.22 10.30 -8.80
C PRO A 129 21.00 10.94 -10.18
N LYS A 130 21.99 11.68 -10.72
CA LYS A 130 21.96 12.23 -12.08
C LYS A 130 22.48 11.27 -13.13
N ASP A 131 23.11 10.16 -12.73
CA ASP A 131 23.51 9.10 -13.66
C ASP A 131 22.27 8.41 -14.22
N PRO A 132 21.99 8.47 -15.54
CA PRO A 132 20.82 7.83 -16.13
C PRO A 132 20.84 6.31 -15.99
N GLU A 133 22.02 5.69 -15.87
CA GLU A 133 22.16 4.25 -15.69
C GLU A 133 22.13 3.85 -14.21
N GLN A 134 22.21 4.84 -13.30
CA GLN A 134 22.11 4.64 -11.86
C GLN A 134 23.10 3.57 -11.35
N GLN A 135 24.31 3.53 -11.91
CA GLN A 135 25.28 2.50 -11.57
C GLN A 135 25.87 2.74 -10.18
N ILE A 136 26.00 1.66 -9.40
CA ILE A 136 26.69 1.71 -8.11
C ILE A 136 28.19 1.82 -8.37
N GLN A 137 28.77 2.91 -7.88
CA GLN A 137 30.21 3.18 -7.92
C GLN A 137 30.81 2.90 -6.54
N SER A 138 32.10 2.55 -6.50
CA SER A 138 32.78 2.27 -5.24
C SER A 138 34.21 2.79 -5.20
N LEU A 139 34.65 3.15 -4.00
CA LEU A 139 36.05 3.46 -3.68
C LEU A 139 36.67 2.28 -2.96
N LEU A 140 37.84 1.84 -3.41
CA LEU A 140 38.59 0.76 -2.76
C LEU A 140 39.21 1.23 -1.43
N PRO A 141 39.51 0.31 -0.50
CA PRO A 141 40.19 0.64 0.77
C PRO A 141 41.55 1.32 0.61
N SER A 142 42.20 1.17 -0.54
CA SER A 142 43.48 1.79 -0.87
C SER A 142 43.38 3.25 -1.32
N VAL A 143 42.18 3.82 -1.41
CA VAL A 143 41.98 5.22 -1.83
C VAL A 143 42.61 6.19 -0.82
N ALA A 144 43.15 7.30 -1.32
CA ALA A 144 43.70 8.35 -0.46
C ALA A 144 42.61 8.93 0.48
N PRO A 145 42.92 9.19 1.77
CA PRO A 145 41.94 9.69 2.74
C PRO A 145 41.24 10.98 2.30
N GLU A 146 41.94 11.87 1.62
CA GLU A 146 41.41 13.16 1.16
C GLU A 146 40.32 12.97 0.10
N ILE A 147 40.47 11.96 -0.76
CA ILE A 147 39.46 11.61 -1.76
C ILE A 147 38.24 11.02 -1.04
N LEU A 148 38.45 10.10 -0.09
CA LEU A 148 37.35 9.50 0.67
C LEU A 148 36.51 10.57 1.39
N GLU A 149 37.15 11.52 2.07
CA GLU A 149 36.48 12.62 2.75
C GLU A 149 35.76 13.56 1.77
N SER A 150 36.33 13.83 0.59
CA SER A 150 35.67 14.60 -0.46
C SER A 150 34.35 13.94 -0.93
N TYR A 151 34.32 12.61 -1.09
CA TYR A 151 33.10 11.90 -1.46
C TYR A 151 32.08 11.82 -0.31
N LYS A 152 32.54 11.68 0.94
CA LYS A 152 31.65 11.77 2.11
C LYS A 152 30.98 13.13 2.21
N ALA A 153 31.72 14.22 1.96
CA ALA A 153 31.15 15.57 1.93
C ALA A 153 30.05 15.68 0.85
N LYS A 154 30.29 15.16 -0.36
CA LYS A 154 29.25 15.10 -1.41
C LYS A 154 28.00 14.32 -1.00
N ILE A 155 28.13 13.27 -0.19
CA ILE A 155 26.98 12.51 0.34
C ILE A 155 26.21 13.33 1.39
N GLN A 156 26.92 14.07 2.24
CA GLN A 156 26.31 14.98 3.22
C GLN A 156 25.54 16.10 2.52
N ASP A 157 26.09 16.62 1.42
CA ASP A 157 25.47 17.67 0.60
C ASP A 157 24.35 17.17 -0.32
N ASN A 158 23.96 15.89 -0.25
CA ASN A 158 22.97 15.24 -1.13
C ASN A 158 23.31 15.27 -2.62
N VAL A 159 24.59 15.48 -2.97
CA VAL A 159 25.06 15.38 -4.36
C VAL A 159 25.18 13.91 -4.75
N LEU A 160 25.66 13.08 -3.83
CA LEU A 160 25.73 11.63 -3.97
C LEU A 160 24.86 10.96 -2.90
N ILE A 161 24.47 9.70 -3.14
CA ILE A 161 23.73 8.90 -2.18
C ILE A 161 24.55 7.65 -1.88
N GLU A 162 24.66 7.28 -0.60
CA GLU A 162 25.29 6.01 -0.21
C GLU A 162 24.50 4.83 -0.79
N ALA A 163 25.20 3.83 -1.34
CA ALA A 163 24.56 2.76 -2.11
C ALA A 163 23.50 1.99 -1.30
N ASP A 164 23.75 1.71 -0.02
CA ASP A 164 22.78 1.05 0.87
C ASP A 164 21.51 1.88 1.08
N VAL A 165 21.67 3.19 1.26
CA VAL A 165 20.54 4.12 1.41
C VAL A 165 19.73 4.15 0.12
N TRP A 166 20.40 4.15 -1.03
CA TRP A 166 19.75 4.10 -2.34
C TRP A 166 18.96 2.81 -2.56
N LEU A 167 19.56 1.64 -2.33
CA LEU A 167 18.88 0.35 -2.47
C LEU A 167 17.65 0.26 -1.55
N THR A 168 17.79 0.78 -0.33
CA THR A 168 16.69 0.86 0.64
C THR A 168 15.58 1.81 0.17
N LEU A 169 15.94 2.95 -0.44
CA LEU A 169 15.00 3.89 -1.05
C LEU A 169 14.20 3.22 -2.16
N GLN A 170 14.87 2.52 -3.08
CA GLN A 170 14.21 1.80 -4.18
C GLN A 170 13.25 0.74 -3.65
N MET A 171 13.66 -0.05 -2.64
CA MET A 171 12.79 -1.05 -2.03
C MET A 171 11.55 -0.42 -1.39
N ARG A 172 11.73 0.67 -0.62
CA ARG A 172 10.62 1.40 0.02
C ARG A 172 9.64 1.93 -1.02
N GLN A 173 10.14 2.58 -2.07
CA GLN A 173 9.31 3.11 -3.14
C GLN A 173 8.54 2.00 -3.85
N GLN A 174 9.21 0.90 -4.23
CA GLN A 174 8.58 -0.23 -4.88
C GLN A 174 7.47 -0.83 -4.01
N MET A 175 7.70 -1.06 -2.71
CA MET A 175 6.70 -1.62 -1.81
C MET A 175 5.45 -0.74 -1.72
N LEU A 176 5.64 0.57 -1.55
CA LEU A 176 4.52 1.52 -1.44
C LEU A 176 3.75 1.63 -2.76
N LEU A 177 4.45 1.77 -3.89
CA LEU A 177 3.81 1.86 -5.20
C LEU A 177 3.06 0.58 -5.55
N THR A 178 3.65 -0.60 -5.33
CA THR A 178 2.99 -1.89 -5.59
C THR A 178 1.73 -2.04 -4.74
N PHE A 179 1.81 -1.72 -3.43
CA PHE A 179 0.65 -1.80 -2.54
C PHE A 179 -0.50 -0.90 -3.02
N LEU A 180 -0.19 0.35 -3.36
CA LEU A 180 -1.16 1.32 -3.83
C LEU A 180 -1.73 0.96 -5.21
N ALA A 181 -0.90 0.40 -6.10
CA ALA A 181 -1.34 -0.09 -7.39
C ALA A 181 -2.34 -1.24 -7.24
N ASN A 182 -2.10 -2.17 -6.31
CA ASN A 182 -3.06 -3.23 -5.99
C ASN A 182 -4.40 -2.68 -5.47
N ILE A 183 -4.38 -1.60 -4.68
CA ILE A 183 -5.59 -0.91 -4.24
C ILE A 183 -6.34 -0.32 -5.44
N ALA A 184 -5.63 0.41 -6.31
CA ALA A 184 -6.20 0.99 -7.52
C ALA A 184 -6.79 -0.10 -8.44
N HIS A 185 -6.07 -1.20 -8.66
CA HIS A 185 -6.56 -2.35 -9.43
C HIS A 185 -7.80 -2.97 -8.81
N THR A 186 -7.83 -3.14 -7.49
CA THR A 186 -9.02 -3.67 -6.78
C THR A 186 -10.23 -2.77 -7.03
N PHE A 187 -10.05 -1.44 -7.01
CA PHE A 187 -11.12 -0.51 -7.37
C PHE A 187 -11.55 -0.66 -8.83
N GLU A 188 -10.60 -0.64 -9.77
CA GLU A 188 -10.94 -0.75 -11.20
C GLU A 188 -11.64 -2.08 -11.53
N GLN A 189 -11.27 -3.18 -10.88
CA GLN A 189 -11.93 -4.48 -11.01
C GLN A 189 -13.38 -4.44 -10.52
N VAL A 190 -13.64 -3.74 -9.41
CA VAL A 190 -15.01 -3.61 -8.87
C VAL A 190 -15.89 -2.75 -9.77
N PHE A 191 -15.36 -1.70 -10.38
CA PHE A 191 -16.15 -0.66 -11.06
C PHE A 191 -16.16 -0.72 -12.59
N PHE A 192 -15.09 -1.18 -13.23
CA PHE A 192 -14.88 -0.98 -14.66
C PHE A 192 -14.59 -2.25 -15.46
N GLN A 193 -14.22 -3.35 -14.82
CA GLN A 193 -14.23 -4.62 -15.54
C GLN A 193 -15.68 -5.06 -15.76
N PRO A 194 -16.07 -5.42 -17.01
CA PRO A 194 -17.38 -5.99 -17.26
C PRO A 194 -17.48 -7.23 -16.39
N GLN A 195 -18.37 -7.15 -15.41
CA GLN A 195 -18.71 -8.26 -14.57
C GLN A 195 -19.30 -9.31 -15.52
N GLY A 196 -18.48 -10.26 -15.99
CA GLY A 196 -18.96 -11.63 -16.09
C GLY A 196 -19.47 -12.07 -14.71
N PRO A 197 -19.86 -13.33 -14.48
CA PRO A 197 -20.08 -13.80 -13.12
C PRO A 197 -18.74 -13.82 -12.36
N ILE A 198 -18.21 -12.64 -12.02
CA ILE A 198 -17.18 -12.44 -11.04
C ILE A 198 -17.95 -12.61 -9.74
N GLU A 199 -18.00 -13.85 -9.28
CA GLU A 199 -18.22 -14.11 -7.88
C GLU A 199 -17.09 -13.39 -7.14
N ALA A 200 -17.31 -12.13 -6.76
CA ALA A 200 -16.58 -11.54 -5.66
C ALA A 200 -16.83 -12.49 -4.50
N LYS A 201 -15.90 -13.42 -4.27
CA LYS A 201 -15.97 -14.38 -3.18
C LYS A 201 -15.70 -13.58 -1.91
N MET A 202 -16.68 -12.79 -1.49
CA MET A 202 -16.79 -12.30 -0.14
C MET A 202 -16.77 -13.56 0.72
N GLY A 203 -15.62 -13.83 1.32
CA GLY A 203 -15.44 -14.95 2.23
C GLY A 203 -16.07 -14.64 3.59
N CYS A 204 -16.05 -15.64 4.46
CA CYS A 204 -16.40 -15.45 5.85
C CYS A 204 -15.56 -14.32 6.45
N ARG A 205 -16.20 -13.34 7.09
CA ARG A 205 -15.52 -12.17 7.66
C ARG A 205 -14.51 -12.53 8.76
N THR A 206 -14.67 -13.69 9.39
CA THR A 206 -13.82 -14.18 10.48
C THR A 206 -12.65 -15.03 9.96
N CYS A 207 -12.89 -15.94 9.00
CA CYS A 207 -11.88 -16.92 8.56
C CYS A 207 -11.58 -16.94 7.06
N GLY A 208 -12.23 -16.10 6.25
CA GLY A 208 -12.04 -16.02 4.80
C GLY A 208 -12.68 -17.15 3.96
N ALA A 209 -13.29 -18.15 4.58
CA ALA A 209 -13.90 -19.29 3.86
C ALA A 209 -14.97 -18.82 2.85
N SER A 210 -14.86 -19.28 1.61
CA SER A 210 -15.75 -18.89 0.51
C SER A 210 -17.11 -19.60 0.53
N THR A 211 -17.23 -20.71 1.27
CA THR A 211 -18.48 -21.47 1.48
C THR A 211 -18.59 -21.94 2.93
N GLN A 212 -19.78 -22.44 3.31
CA GLN A 212 -19.92 -23.23 4.53
C GLN A 212 -19.25 -24.61 4.36
N ALA A 213 -19.08 -25.35 5.46
CA ALA A 213 -18.53 -26.71 5.45
C ALA A 213 -19.31 -27.66 4.52
N ASP A 214 -20.64 -27.50 4.43
CA ASP A 214 -21.53 -28.28 3.56
C ASP A 214 -21.59 -27.75 2.11
N LYS A 215 -20.70 -26.85 1.70
CA LYS A 215 -20.75 -26.13 0.40
C LYS A 215 -22.00 -25.26 0.22
N LYS A 216 -22.75 -25.00 1.29
CA LYS A 216 -23.87 -24.04 1.29
C LYS A 216 -23.35 -22.60 1.14
N PRO A 217 -24.16 -21.67 0.61
CA PRO A 217 -23.81 -20.25 0.56
C PRO A 217 -23.59 -19.70 1.97
N LEU A 218 -22.71 -18.72 2.12
CA LEU A 218 -22.40 -18.11 3.42
C LEU A 218 -23.65 -17.49 4.05
N LEU A 219 -23.72 -17.58 5.39
CA LEU A 219 -24.74 -16.90 6.18
C LEU A 219 -24.59 -15.39 6.01
N LYS A 220 -25.68 -14.71 5.64
CA LYS A 220 -25.71 -13.26 5.49
C LYS A 220 -26.13 -12.60 6.79
N CYS A 221 -25.44 -11.54 7.18
CA CYS A 221 -25.95 -10.63 8.19
C CYS A 221 -27.20 -9.90 7.66
N PRO A 222 -28.18 -9.49 8.51
CA PRO A 222 -29.29 -8.65 8.07
C PRO A 222 -28.90 -7.30 7.44
N CYS A 223 -27.69 -6.82 7.67
CA CYS A 223 -27.15 -5.63 6.98
C CYS A 223 -26.53 -5.95 5.61
N GLU A 224 -26.44 -7.22 5.23
CA GLU A 224 -25.81 -7.77 4.02
C GLU A 224 -24.31 -7.48 3.81
N ALA A 225 -23.70 -6.60 4.61
CA ALA A 225 -22.29 -6.22 4.51
C ALA A 225 -21.31 -7.22 5.14
N ALA A 226 -21.79 -8.30 5.76
CA ALA A 226 -20.95 -9.33 6.36
C ALA A 226 -21.50 -10.73 6.08
N LEU A 227 -20.58 -11.64 5.73
CA LEU A 227 -20.86 -13.04 5.42
C LEU A 227 -20.12 -13.95 6.40
N TYR A 228 -20.72 -15.10 6.74
CA TYR A 228 -20.15 -16.05 7.71
C TYR A 228 -20.30 -17.50 7.24
N CYS A 229 -19.26 -18.31 7.39
CA CYS A 229 -19.33 -19.73 7.03
C CYS A 229 -20.08 -20.58 8.08
N CYS A 230 -20.31 -20.04 9.28
CA CYS A 230 -21.04 -20.70 10.35
C CYS A 230 -21.62 -19.67 11.33
N LYS A 231 -22.56 -20.12 12.17
CA LYS A 231 -23.21 -19.27 13.19
C LYS A 231 -22.22 -18.81 14.26
N GLN A 232 -21.21 -19.63 14.58
CA GLN A 232 -20.19 -19.30 15.57
C GLN A 232 -19.42 -18.04 15.17
N HIS A 233 -18.89 -17.99 13.95
CA HIS A 233 -18.19 -16.82 13.43
C HIS A 233 -19.05 -15.56 13.39
N GLN A 234 -20.37 -15.69 13.14
CA GLN A 234 -21.30 -14.57 13.23
C GLN A 234 -21.44 -14.07 14.68
N THR A 235 -21.54 -14.98 15.65
CA THR A 235 -21.63 -14.65 17.07
C THR A 235 -20.34 -14.01 17.59
N ASP A 236 -19.18 -14.53 17.17
CA ASP A 236 -17.86 -14.02 17.58
C ASP A 236 -17.60 -12.61 17.05
N ASP A 237 -18.01 -12.32 15.80
CA ASP A 237 -17.89 -10.99 15.20
C ASP A 237 -18.96 -10.00 15.73
N TRP A 238 -20.05 -10.49 16.35
CA TRP A 238 -21.19 -9.65 16.73
C TRP A 238 -20.83 -8.46 17.65
N PRO A 239 -20.00 -8.60 18.71
CA PRO A 239 -19.61 -7.48 19.56
C PRO A 239 -18.97 -6.33 18.78
N ALA A 240 -18.17 -6.64 17.75
CA ALA A 240 -17.52 -5.66 16.87
C ALA A 240 -18.45 -5.18 15.75
N HIS A 241 -19.31 -6.04 15.22
CA HIS A 241 -20.16 -5.73 14.07
C HIS A 241 -21.44 -4.97 14.41
N LYS A 242 -22.02 -5.16 15.61
CA LYS A 242 -23.36 -4.64 15.96
C LYS A 242 -23.55 -3.15 15.70
N GLY A 243 -22.52 -2.33 15.97
CA GLY A 243 -22.54 -0.88 15.74
C GLY A 243 -22.66 -0.55 14.26
N ALA A 244 -21.75 -1.10 13.45
CA ALA A 244 -21.78 -0.94 11.99
C ALA A 244 -23.07 -1.51 11.37
N CYS A 245 -23.54 -2.67 11.85
CA CYS A 245 -24.78 -3.30 11.39
C CYS A 245 -25.98 -2.36 11.53
N LYS A 246 -26.12 -1.69 12.68
CA LYS A 246 -27.20 -0.71 12.91
C LYS A 246 -27.11 0.46 11.92
N THR A 247 -25.93 1.05 11.76
CA THR A 247 -25.71 2.19 10.86
C THR A 247 -26.00 1.83 9.40
N ILE A 248 -25.52 0.67 8.92
CA ILE A 248 -25.73 0.22 7.54
C ILE A 248 -27.23 0.00 7.27
N ARG A 249 -27.95 -0.64 8.21
CA ARG A 249 -29.39 -0.85 8.09
C ARG A 249 -30.17 0.46 8.07
N GLN A 250 -29.78 1.43 8.91
CA GLN A 250 -30.41 2.75 8.92
C GLN A 250 -30.22 3.47 7.58
N ARG A 251 -28.99 3.54 7.08
CA ARG A 251 -28.69 4.18 5.77
C ARG A 251 -29.43 3.52 4.62
N ARG A 252 -29.53 2.18 4.63
CA ARG A 252 -30.29 1.45 3.60
C ARG A 252 -31.77 1.83 3.63
N ALA A 253 -32.38 1.89 4.81
CA ALA A 253 -33.77 2.33 4.96
C ALA A 253 -33.99 3.79 4.50
N GLU A 254 -33.03 4.69 4.78
CA GLU A 254 -33.06 6.07 4.29
C GLU A 254 -33.01 6.13 2.76
N LEU A 255 -32.12 5.35 2.12
CA LEU A 255 -31.98 5.28 0.66
C LEU A 255 -33.22 4.67 -0.03
N ASP A 256 -33.75 3.58 0.53
CA ASP A 256 -34.96 2.94 0.01
C ASP A 256 -36.19 3.88 0.16
N GLY A 257 -36.22 4.71 1.21
CA GLY A 257 -37.25 5.74 1.40
C GLY A 257 -37.15 6.92 0.43
N VAL A 258 -35.95 7.33 0.03
CA VAL A 258 -35.73 8.42 -0.95
C VAL A 258 -36.13 7.98 -2.36
N ASN A 259 -35.85 6.73 -2.74
CA ASN A 259 -36.23 6.19 -4.05
C ASN A 259 -37.74 5.93 -4.19
N GLY A 260 -38.47 5.82 -3.08
CA GLY A 260 -39.94 5.69 -3.09
C GLY A 260 -40.69 7.01 -3.29
N ALA A 261 -40.03 8.17 -3.13
CA ALA A 261 -40.66 9.49 -3.22
C ALA A 261 -40.53 10.16 -4.60
N THR A 262 -39.91 9.50 -5.58
CA THR A 262 -39.60 10.06 -6.91
C THR A 262 -40.21 9.28 -8.09
N GLN A 263 -41.34 8.60 -7.87
CA GLN A 263 -42.18 8.14 -8.98
C GLN A 263 -43.51 8.92 -8.98
N PRO A 264 -43.83 9.68 -10.05
CA PRO A 264 -45.17 10.26 -10.23
C PRO A 264 -46.23 9.19 -10.49
#